data_AF-B0BIP2-F1
#
_entry.id   AF-B0BIP2-F1
#
_cell.length_a   1.000
_cell.length_b   1.000
_cell.length_c   1.000
_cell.angle_alpha   90.00
_cell.angle_beta   90.00
_cell.angle_gamma   90.00
#
_symmetry.space_group_name_H-M   'P 1'
#
loop_
_entity.id
_entity.type
_entity.pdbx_description
1 polymer ?
#
loop_
_entity_poly.entity_id
_entity_poly.type
_entity_poly.pdbx_seq_one_letter_code
_entity_poly.pdbx_strand_id
1 'polypeptide(L)'
;TLGGTMVRILSVILLVVLSAICSAGGETPELWVGKVVFSQYRDATNKLGESEVTIEWLVRRYTPLEILVIEQVSKDMEPIKVRDDGEEFFVVTLRTQDMDKELIERIVEEGNSLNSVAILEGTAKFEGVINNVSATYVFGSGGGGVYPGIDLVLQ
;
A
#
# COMPACT_ATOMS: atom_id res chain seq x y z
N THR A 1 44.01 13.17 -10.23
CA THR A 1 42.81 13.75 -9.58
C THR A 1 41.70 13.85 -10.61
N LEU A 2 40.84 12.82 -10.67
CA LEU A 2 39.57 12.76 -11.43
C LEU A 2 39.10 11.29 -11.37
N GLY A 3 38.55 10.88 -10.23
CA GLY A 3 37.97 9.54 -10.03
C GLY A 3 36.81 9.54 -9.03
N GLY A 4 36.36 10.73 -8.62
CA GLY A 4 35.39 10.93 -7.54
C GLY A 4 33.99 11.32 -8.01
N THR A 5 33.70 11.31 -9.31
CA THR A 5 32.43 11.87 -9.83
C THR A 5 31.65 10.91 -10.75
N MET A 6 32.26 9.80 -11.19
CA MET A 6 31.63 8.86 -12.14
C MET A 6 30.72 7.79 -11.49
N VAL A 7 30.73 7.66 -10.16
CA VAL A 7 29.92 6.62 -9.45
C VAL A 7 28.61 7.18 -8.87
N ARG A 8 28.37 8.50 -8.96
CA ARG A 8 27.18 9.15 -8.37
C ARG A 8 26.06 9.51 -9.35
N ILE A 9 26.16 9.12 -10.64
CA ILE A 9 25.17 9.47 -11.67
C ILE A 9 24.44 8.23 -12.25
N LEU A 10 24.72 7.02 -11.77
CA LEU A 10 23.99 5.82 -12.24
C LEU A 10 22.67 5.52 -11.50
N SER A 11 22.28 6.32 -10.51
CA SER A 11 21.09 6.04 -9.68
C SER A 11 19.90 6.99 -9.94
N VAL A 12 19.95 7.82 -11.00
CA VAL A 12 18.92 8.84 -11.27
C VAL A 12 18.27 8.68 -12.66
N ILE A 13 18.66 7.70 -13.47
CA ILE A 13 18.03 7.43 -14.77
C ILE A 13 17.66 5.96 -14.88
N LEU A 14 16.58 5.58 -14.19
CA LEU A 14 15.66 4.54 -14.68
C LEU A 14 14.22 4.89 -14.29
N LEU A 15 13.85 6.15 -14.50
CA LEU A 15 12.51 6.54 -14.93
C LEU A 15 12.64 6.90 -16.42
N VAL A 16 11.62 6.58 -17.24
CA VAL A 16 11.32 7.09 -18.62
C VAL A 16 11.21 6.06 -19.77
N VAL A 17 11.58 4.77 -19.63
CA VAL A 17 11.39 3.81 -20.77
C VAL A 17 10.31 2.73 -20.58
N LEU A 18 9.53 2.75 -19.49
CA LEU A 18 8.29 1.93 -19.39
C LEU A 18 6.99 2.72 -19.49
N SER A 19 7.04 4.01 -19.81
CA SER A 19 5.86 4.89 -19.96
C SER A 19 5.32 4.99 -21.39
N ALA A 20 5.72 4.11 -22.31
CA ALA A 20 5.34 4.21 -23.74
C ALA A 20 4.89 2.90 -24.41
N ILE A 21 4.77 1.78 -23.69
CA ILE A 21 4.27 0.52 -24.26
C ILE A 21 3.19 -0.03 -23.33
N CYS A 22 1.95 0.45 -23.56
CA CYS A 22 0.64 -0.13 -23.21
C CYS A 22 -0.41 0.97 -22.91
N SER A 23 -0.55 1.94 -23.80
CA SER A 23 -1.85 2.63 -23.94
C SER A 23 -2.77 1.74 -24.78
N ALA A 24 -3.33 0.72 -24.14
CA ALA A 24 -4.44 -0.06 -24.66
C ALA A 24 -5.36 -0.45 -23.50
N GLY A 25 -6.18 0.51 -23.03
CA GLY A 25 -7.27 0.28 -22.08
C GLY A 25 -6.95 0.39 -20.59
N GLY A 26 -6.00 1.25 -20.18
CA GLY A 26 -5.65 1.43 -18.76
C GLY A 26 -6.73 2.20 -17.99
N GLU A 27 -7.31 1.57 -16.96
CA GLU A 27 -8.17 2.25 -15.99
C GLU A 27 -7.41 3.41 -15.34
N THR A 28 -8.06 4.57 -15.17
CA THR A 28 -7.52 5.63 -14.31
C THR A 28 -7.25 5.03 -12.93
N PRO A 29 -6.06 5.22 -12.35
CA PRO A 29 -5.78 4.68 -11.03
C PRO A 29 -6.86 5.14 -10.04
N GLU A 30 -7.43 4.18 -9.32
CA GLU A 30 -8.48 4.44 -8.36
C GLU A 30 -7.86 4.62 -6.98
N LEU A 31 -8.35 5.57 -6.21
CA LEU A 31 -7.91 5.76 -4.83
C LEU A 31 -8.69 4.81 -3.90
N TRP A 32 -7.95 4.00 -3.16
CA TRP A 32 -8.47 3.04 -2.18
C TRP A 32 -8.11 3.54 -0.78
N VAL A 33 -9.13 3.96 -0.03
CA VAL A 33 -8.97 4.43 1.35
C VAL A 33 -9.70 3.48 2.27
N GLY A 34 -9.10 3.16 3.40
CA GLY A 34 -9.75 2.26 4.34
C GLY A 34 -9.15 2.22 5.73
N LYS A 35 -9.92 1.66 6.67
CA LYS A 35 -9.45 1.38 8.02
C LYS A 35 -8.97 -0.06 8.12
N VAL A 36 -7.76 -0.27 8.64
CA VAL A 36 -7.22 -1.61 8.88
C VAL A 36 -8.07 -2.30 9.95
N VAL A 37 -8.53 -3.51 9.65
CA VAL A 37 -9.30 -4.35 10.58
C VAL A 37 -8.51 -5.56 11.07
N PHE A 38 -7.52 -5.98 10.30
CA PHE A 38 -6.68 -7.13 10.60
C PHE A 38 -5.38 -7.04 9.81
N SER A 39 -4.27 -7.48 10.41
CA SER A 39 -2.95 -7.53 9.79
C SER A 39 -2.27 -8.85 10.12
N GLN A 40 -1.55 -9.41 9.15
CA GLN A 40 -0.75 -10.63 9.32
C GLN A 40 0.54 -10.55 8.50
N TYR A 41 1.48 -11.45 8.80
CA TYR A 41 2.57 -11.75 7.90
C TYR A 41 2.71 -13.26 7.70
N ARG A 42 3.28 -13.67 6.57
CA ARG A 42 3.56 -15.07 6.24
C ARG A 42 4.84 -15.19 5.43
N ASP A 43 5.53 -16.31 5.61
CA ASP A 43 6.64 -16.67 4.72
C ASP A 43 6.13 -16.94 3.30
N ALA A 44 6.91 -16.53 2.32
CA ALA A 44 6.61 -16.68 0.90
C ALA A 44 7.90 -16.92 0.09
N THR A 45 7.72 -17.14 -1.20
CA THR A 45 8.82 -17.29 -2.15
C THR A 45 8.58 -16.36 -3.33
N ASN A 46 9.61 -15.61 -3.72
CA ASN A 46 9.53 -14.68 -4.83
C ASN A 46 9.58 -15.43 -6.19
N LYS A 47 9.48 -14.69 -7.31
CA LYS A 47 9.52 -15.28 -8.66
C LYS A 47 10.87 -15.93 -9.02
N LEU A 48 11.92 -15.64 -8.25
CA LEU A 48 13.27 -16.18 -8.41
C LEU A 48 13.52 -17.41 -7.52
N GLY A 49 12.55 -17.82 -6.70
CA GLY A 49 12.71 -18.95 -5.78
C GLY A 49 13.34 -18.58 -4.44
N GLU A 50 13.54 -17.29 -4.14
CA GLU A 50 14.16 -16.83 -2.91
C GLU A 50 13.10 -16.61 -1.83
N SER A 51 13.51 -16.80 -0.57
CA SER A 51 12.67 -16.51 0.59
C SER A 51 12.34 -15.01 0.67
N GLU A 52 11.09 -14.73 1.00
CA GLU A 52 10.58 -13.39 1.30
C GLU A 52 9.47 -13.50 2.35
N VAL A 53 9.14 -12.39 2.98
CA VAL A 53 7.96 -12.27 3.84
C VAL A 53 6.93 -11.41 3.12
N THR A 54 5.67 -11.86 3.16
CA THR A 54 4.51 -11.08 2.73
C THR A 54 3.78 -10.58 3.97
N ILE A 55 3.63 -9.26 4.09
CA ILE A 55 2.79 -8.58 5.08
C ILE A 55 1.49 -8.17 4.40
N GLU A 56 0.35 -8.50 5.02
CA GLU A 56 -0.98 -8.28 4.48
C GLU A 56 -1.84 -7.54 5.51
N TRP A 57 -2.49 -6.46 5.09
CA TRP A 57 -3.50 -5.74 5.88
C TRP A 57 -4.86 -5.90 5.21
N LEU A 58 -5.81 -6.50 5.92
CA LEU A 58 -7.22 -6.48 5.56
C LEU A 58 -7.80 -5.14 5.99
N VAL A 59 -8.41 -4.44 5.05
CA VAL A 59 -8.85 -3.07 5.22
C VAL A 59 -10.32 -2.96 4.84
N ARG A 60 -11.12 -2.37 5.71
CA ARG A 60 -12.49 -1.97 5.37
C ARG A 60 -12.44 -0.71 4.52
N ARG A 61 -13.03 -0.78 3.33
CA ARG A 61 -13.04 0.30 2.35
C ARG A 61 -14.00 1.41 2.76
N TYR A 62 -13.61 2.65 2.46
CA TYR A 62 -14.48 3.82 2.50
C TYR A 62 -14.26 4.67 1.25
N THR A 63 -15.27 5.49 0.90
CA THR A 63 -15.13 6.49 -0.16
C THR A 63 -14.71 7.82 0.45
N PRO A 64 -13.55 8.38 0.06
CA PRO A 64 -13.16 9.71 0.51
C PRO A 64 -14.10 10.77 -0.09
N LEU A 65 -14.49 11.75 0.73
CA LEU A 65 -15.36 12.87 0.32
C LEU A 65 -14.57 14.07 -0.21
N GLU A 66 -13.24 14.00 -0.16
CA GLU A 66 -12.31 15.04 -0.55
C GLU A 66 -11.20 14.45 -1.43
N ILE A 67 -10.58 15.28 -2.27
CA ILE A 67 -9.41 14.86 -3.03
C ILE A 67 -8.23 14.71 -2.07
N LEU A 68 -7.65 13.52 -2.02
CA LEU A 68 -6.47 13.24 -1.21
C LEU A 68 -5.22 13.24 -2.08
N VAL A 69 -4.20 13.97 -1.62
CA VAL A 69 -2.85 13.95 -2.18
C VAL A 69 -2.00 13.05 -1.29
N ILE A 70 -1.68 11.84 -1.79
CA ILE A 70 -1.05 10.77 -1.00
C ILE A 70 0.27 11.22 -0.37
N GLU A 71 1.06 12.02 -1.09
CA GLU A 71 2.37 12.52 -0.64
C GLU A 71 2.29 13.47 0.57
N GLN A 72 1.09 13.97 0.89
CA GLN A 72 0.85 14.88 2.01
C GLN A 72 0.23 14.17 3.22
N VAL A 73 -0.06 12.87 3.09
CA VAL A 73 -0.65 12.08 4.17
C VAL A 73 0.35 11.92 5.30
N SER A 74 -0.02 12.40 6.48
CA SER A 74 0.78 12.31 7.70
C SER A 74 -0.11 12.29 8.93
N LYS A 75 0.41 11.81 10.07
CA LYS A 75 -0.35 11.76 11.33
C LYS A 75 -0.80 13.13 11.87
N ASP A 76 -0.21 14.22 11.38
CA ASP A 76 -0.49 15.58 11.86
C ASP A 76 -1.54 16.30 10.96
N MET A 77 -2.11 15.61 9.98
CA MET A 77 -3.13 16.16 9.08
C MET A 77 -4.53 16.17 9.72
N GLU A 78 -5.43 16.99 9.17
CA GLU A 78 -6.85 16.90 9.53
C GLU A 78 -7.43 15.52 9.20
N PRO A 79 -8.35 14.99 10.01
CA PRO A 79 -8.97 13.69 9.75
C PRO A 79 -9.58 13.62 8.35
N ILE A 80 -9.44 12.46 7.70
CA ILE A 80 -9.95 12.24 6.36
C ILE A 80 -11.46 12.01 6.45
N LYS A 81 -12.24 12.84 5.77
CA LYS A 81 -13.69 12.68 5.69
C LYS A 81 -14.05 11.60 4.68
N VAL A 82 -14.88 10.66 5.12
CA VAL A 82 -15.25 9.50 4.30
C VAL A 82 -16.72 9.17 4.44
N ARG A 83 -17.27 8.47 3.44
CA ARG A 83 -18.58 7.84 3.46
C ARG A 83 -18.42 6.32 3.59
N ASP A 84 -19.28 5.71 4.40
CA ASP A 84 -19.41 4.25 4.47
C ASP A 84 -20.34 3.76 3.36
N ASP A 85 -19.79 2.99 2.43
CA ASP A 85 -20.52 2.43 1.29
C ASP A 85 -20.97 0.97 1.50
N GLY A 86 -20.71 0.40 2.69
CA GLY A 86 -21.07 -0.97 3.03
C GLY A 86 -19.89 -1.82 3.45
N GLU A 87 -20.04 -3.14 3.32
CA GLU A 87 -19.03 -4.14 3.73
C GLU A 87 -18.10 -4.50 2.57
N GLU A 88 -17.44 -3.49 2.00
CA GLU A 88 -16.34 -3.73 1.06
C GLU A 88 -15.00 -3.82 1.79
N PHE A 89 -14.20 -4.80 1.40
CA PHE A 89 -12.86 -5.00 1.94
C PHE A 89 -11.83 -5.05 0.83
N PHE A 90 -10.64 -4.54 1.12
CA PHE A 90 -9.47 -4.70 0.27
C PHE A 90 -8.25 -5.11 1.07
N VAL A 91 -7.25 -5.64 0.37
CA VAL A 91 -5.98 -6.07 0.96
C VAL A 91 -4.85 -5.21 0.43
N VAL A 92 -4.08 -4.64 1.37
CA VAL A 92 -2.78 -4.04 1.08
C VAL A 92 -1.71 -5.08 1.33
N THR A 93 -0.74 -5.20 0.42
CA THR A 93 0.34 -6.19 0.52
C THR A 93 1.70 -5.51 0.41
N LEU A 94 2.60 -5.81 1.33
CA LEU A 94 4.04 -5.49 1.25
C LEU A 94 4.83 -6.78 1.19
N ARG A 95 5.75 -6.90 0.23
CA ARG A 95 6.68 -8.05 0.12
C ARG A 95 8.09 -7.55 0.35
N THR A 96 8.85 -8.28 1.16
CA THR A 96 10.22 -7.87 1.53
C THR A 96 11.13 -9.07 1.76
N GLN A 97 12.40 -8.91 1.43
CA GLN A 97 13.46 -9.91 1.64
C GLN A 97 14.46 -9.48 2.73
N ASP A 98 14.60 -8.17 2.94
CA ASP A 98 15.67 -7.59 3.75
C ASP A 98 15.17 -7.01 5.08
N MET A 99 13.87 -7.09 5.36
CA MET A 99 13.30 -6.52 6.57
C MET A 99 13.55 -7.43 7.77
N ASP A 100 14.06 -6.84 8.84
CA ASP A 100 14.25 -7.52 10.10
C ASP A 100 12.92 -8.04 10.70
N LYS A 101 12.97 -9.20 11.33
CA LYS A 101 11.78 -9.87 11.85
C LYS A 101 11.10 -9.07 12.97
N GLU A 102 11.85 -8.42 13.85
CA GLU A 102 11.26 -7.60 14.92
C GLU A 102 10.51 -6.41 14.34
N LEU A 103 11.02 -5.85 13.23
CA LEU A 103 10.35 -4.77 12.51
C LEU A 103 9.05 -5.26 11.84
N ILE A 104 9.06 -6.46 11.23
CA ILE A 104 7.86 -7.07 10.65
C ILE A 104 6.78 -7.27 11.71
N GLU A 105 7.15 -7.85 12.85
CA GLU A 105 6.23 -8.10 13.97
C GLU A 105 5.65 -6.80 14.50
N ARG A 106 6.47 -5.76 14.68
CA ARG A 106 6.00 -4.44 15.11
C ARG A 106 5.03 -3.82 14.10
N ILE A 107 5.32 -3.88 12.81
CA ILE A 107 4.44 -3.35 11.75
C ILE A 107 3.06 -4.04 11.78
N VAL A 108 3.04 -5.36 11.96
CA VAL A 108 1.79 -6.14 12.04
C VAL A 108 1.03 -5.84 13.33
N GLU A 109 1.73 -5.68 14.45
CA GLU A 109 1.12 -5.28 15.72
C GLU A 109 0.51 -3.87 15.64
N GLU A 110 1.23 -2.90 15.08
CA GLU A 110 0.74 -1.54 14.85
C GLU A 110 -0.49 -1.51 13.93
N GLY A 111 -0.49 -2.31 12.86
CA GLY A 111 -1.65 -2.49 11.99
C GLY A 111 -2.90 -2.97 12.73
N ASN A 112 -2.74 -3.87 13.70
CA ASN A 112 -3.83 -4.41 14.51
C ASN A 112 -4.26 -3.51 15.69
N SER A 113 -3.39 -2.60 16.15
CA SER A 113 -3.60 -1.87 17.43
C SER A 113 -3.80 -0.36 17.29
N LEU A 114 -3.26 0.29 16.26
CA LEU A 114 -3.16 1.77 16.19
C LEU A 114 -4.23 2.47 15.34
N ASN A 115 -5.42 1.87 15.17
CA ASN A 115 -6.48 2.41 14.29
C ASN A 115 -5.94 2.79 12.90
N SER A 116 -4.99 2.03 12.38
CA SER A 116 -4.25 2.37 11.16
C SER A 116 -5.17 2.54 9.95
N VAL A 117 -4.84 3.49 9.09
CA VAL A 117 -5.53 3.77 7.82
C VAL A 117 -4.64 3.34 6.67
N ALA A 118 -5.22 2.67 5.68
CA ALA A 118 -4.54 2.37 4.43
C ALA A 118 -5.04 3.29 3.33
N ILE A 119 -4.10 3.83 2.55
CA ILE A 119 -4.38 4.64 1.37
C ILE A 119 -3.52 4.10 0.24
N LEU A 120 -4.13 3.72 -0.87
CA LEU A 120 -3.44 3.18 -2.05
C LEU A 120 -3.99 3.77 -3.33
N GLU A 121 -3.11 4.01 -4.28
CA GLU A 121 -3.50 4.22 -5.67
C GLU A 121 -3.44 2.86 -6.40
N GLY A 122 -4.61 2.27 -6.65
CA GLY A 122 -4.74 0.93 -7.21
C GLY A 122 -4.77 0.93 -8.74
N THR A 123 -3.92 0.11 -9.37
CA THR A 123 -3.87 -0.05 -10.84
C THR A 123 -4.17 -1.47 -11.32
N ALA A 124 -4.08 -2.46 -10.44
CA ALA A 124 -4.53 -3.82 -10.71
C ALA A 124 -5.25 -4.40 -9.49
N LYS A 125 -6.25 -5.23 -9.75
CA LYS A 125 -7.16 -5.78 -8.73
C LYS A 125 -7.42 -7.25 -9.03
N PHE A 126 -7.54 -8.06 -7.98
CA PHE A 126 -8.13 -9.38 -8.09
C PHE A 126 -8.88 -9.73 -6.81
N GLU A 127 -9.89 -10.58 -6.94
CA GLU A 127 -10.68 -11.05 -5.79
C GLU A 127 -10.01 -12.24 -5.12
N GLY A 128 -9.98 -12.23 -3.80
CA GLY A 128 -9.43 -13.31 -3.01
C GLY A 128 -10.11 -13.45 -1.64
N VAL A 129 -9.51 -14.28 -0.79
CA VAL A 129 -9.99 -14.51 0.57
C VAL A 129 -8.82 -14.40 1.55
N ILE A 130 -8.99 -13.60 2.59
CA ILE A 130 -8.04 -13.44 3.70
C ILE A 130 -8.81 -13.52 5.02
N ASN A 131 -8.32 -14.31 5.96
CA ASN A 131 -8.97 -14.49 7.27
C ASN A 131 -10.49 -14.79 7.17
N ASN A 132 -10.89 -15.63 6.21
CA ASN A 132 -12.28 -15.97 5.88
C ASN A 132 -13.16 -14.80 5.39
N VAL A 133 -12.57 -13.68 4.98
CA VAL A 133 -13.24 -12.51 4.41
C VAL A 133 -12.90 -12.41 2.93
N SER A 134 -13.92 -12.27 2.07
CA SER A 134 -13.71 -11.90 0.67
C SER A 134 -13.22 -10.47 0.57
N ALA A 135 -12.14 -10.26 -0.16
CA ALA A 135 -11.52 -8.95 -0.30
C ALA A 135 -10.85 -8.77 -1.67
N THR A 136 -10.85 -7.53 -2.15
CA THR A 136 -10.12 -7.14 -3.35
C THR A 136 -8.65 -6.91 -2.99
N TYR A 137 -7.75 -7.69 -3.56
CA TYR A 137 -6.32 -7.42 -3.45
C TYR A 137 -5.96 -6.30 -4.41
N VAL A 138 -5.45 -5.19 -3.86
CA VAL A 138 -5.12 -3.98 -4.63
C VAL A 138 -3.61 -3.88 -4.77
N PHE A 139 -3.14 -3.82 -6.01
CA PHE A 139 -1.73 -3.57 -6.31
C PHE A 139 -1.53 -2.13 -6.75
N GLY A 140 -0.65 -1.44 -6.02
CA GLY A 140 -0.29 -0.06 -6.31
C GLY A 140 0.79 0.07 -7.38
N SER A 141 0.70 1.15 -8.17
CA SER A 141 1.74 1.54 -9.14
C SER A 141 2.88 2.36 -8.54
N GLY A 142 2.86 2.61 -7.21
CA GLY A 142 3.93 3.33 -6.51
C GLY A 142 3.47 4.39 -5.50
N GLY A 143 2.17 4.68 -5.38
CA GLY A 143 1.61 5.61 -4.39
C GLY A 143 0.84 4.91 -3.27
N GLY A 144 1.14 5.26 -2.02
CA GLY A 144 0.34 4.88 -0.85
C GLY A 144 1.09 4.12 0.23
N GLY A 145 0.35 3.70 1.26
CA GLY A 145 0.87 2.99 2.41
C GLY A 145 -0.18 2.72 3.49
N VAL A 146 0.28 2.15 4.60
CA VAL A 146 -0.49 2.01 5.83
C VAL A 146 0.08 3.00 6.84
N TYR A 147 -0.79 3.87 7.35
CA TYR A 147 -0.45 5.02 8.16
C TYR A 147 -1.07 4.85 9.56
N PRO A 148 -0.26 4.59 10.60
CA PRO A 148 -0.76 4.51 11.96
C PRO A 148 -1.14 5.90 12.49
N GLY A 149 -2.22 5.96 13.28
CA GLY A 149 -2.64 7.20 13.95
C GLY A 149 -3.28 8.27 13.06
N ILE A 150 -3.74 7.91 11.86
CA ILE A 150 -4.60 8.76 11.04
C ILE A 150 -6.05 8.42 11.32
N ASP A 151 -6.90 9.44 11.48
CA ASP A 151 -8.33 9.25 11.71
C ASP A 151 -9.15 9.36 10.42
N LEU A 152 -10.14 8.47 10.29
CA LEU A 152 -11.24 8.62 9.34
C LEU A 152 -12.48 9.11 10.08
N VAL A 153 -13.16 10.12 9.52
CA VAL A 153 -14.41 10.66 10.08
C VAL A 153 -15.55 10.40 9.11
N LEU A 154 -16.56 9.68 9.59
CA LEU A 154 -17.80 9.41 8.85
C LEU A 154 -18.63 10.69 8.73
N GLN A 155 -19.14 10.96 7.52
CA GLN A 155 -20.05 12.07 7.25
C GLN A 155 -21.20 11.67 6.32
#